data_AF-A0A5N1KXF5-F1
#
_entry.id   AF-A0A5N1KXF5-F1
#
_cell.length_a   1.000
_cell.length_b   1.000
_cell.length_c   1.000
_cell.angle_alpha   90.00
_cell.angle_beta   90.00
_cell.angle_gamma   90.00
#
_symmetry.space_group_name_H-M   'P 1'
#
loop_
_entity.id
_entity.type
_entity.pdbx_description
1 polymer ?
#
loop_
_entity_poly.entity_id
_entity_poly.type
_entity_poly.pdbx_seq_one_letter_code
_entity_poly.pdbx_strand_id
1 'polypeptide(L)'
;MPYELDSTGTAAAQDENEPESDEGGGAESSLGMTVPEDHVGAFVAEALEDPERATTWDDVVDTMVAPAARDAWAELRPVKQATEVLSKAAEFDRRAIEHFEAVPLDGDRNDAETDIDEGLRCRRNADTFRDGVAAAYGDGRLDDDGLVAALEAAEFDTDLIGQREDLLERIDSVFGVEYRPYGGTLMDDDDGPEPETEHGETW
;
A
#
# COMPACT_ATOMS: atom_id res chain seq x y z
N MET A 1 -1.33 -23.47 55.44
CA MET A 1 -0.37 -22.77 56.31
C MET A 1 -0.27 -21.33 55.80
N PRO A 2 -0.28 -20.33 56.70
CA PRO A 2 -1.39 -19.36 56.88
C PRO A 2 -1.23 -18.03 56.10
N TYR A 3 -2.16 -17.06 56.06
CA TYR A 3 -3.31 -16.70 56.94
C TYR A 3 -4.60 -16.32 56.15
N GLU A 4 -5.70 -16.08 56.88
CA GLU A 4 -6.87 -15.30 56.44
C GLU A 4 -6.84 -13.86 57.02
N LEU A 5 -7.49 -12.92 56.30
CA LEU A 5 -8.26 -11.71 56.70
C LEU A 5 -7.95 -11.03 58.07
N ASP A 6 -7.87 -9.68 58.14
CA ASP A 6 -9.05 -8.79 58.13
C ASP A 6 -8.68 -7.28 57.94
N SER A 7 -9.72 -6.44 57.82
CA SER A 7 -9.83 -5.03 58.26
C SER A 7 -9.76 -3.87 57.26
N THR A 8 -10.94 -3.62 56.66
CA THR A 8 -11.67 -2.32 56.63
C THR A 8 -11.14 -1.09 55.89
N GLY A 9 -12.00 -0.50 55.04
CA GLY A 9 -12.03 0.95 54.76
C GLY A 9 -12.45 1.36 53.33
N THR A 10 -13.70 1.79 53.14
CA THR A 10 -14.26 2.25 51.85
C THR A 10 -14.66 3.73 51.90
N ALA A 11 -14.60 4.43 50.75
CA ALA A 11 -15.04 5.82 50.46
C ALA A 11 -14.11 6.96 51.00
N ALA A 12 -13.57 7.89 50.20
CA ALA A 12 -14.18 8.92 49.31
C ALA A 12 -14.75 10.14 50.11
N ALA A 13 -14.61 11.42 49.71
CA ALA A 13 -14.20 12.02 48.43
C ALA A 13 -13.55 13.43 48.56
N GLN A 14 -12.88 13.86 47.49
CA GLN A 14 -12.84 15.20 46.80
C GLN A 14 -12.84 16.55 47.55
N ASP A 15 -11.90 17.42 47.14
CA ASP A 15 -11.94 18.90 47.04
C ASP A 15 -10.63 19.32 46.30
N GLU A 16 -10.53 19.37 44.96
CA GLU A 16 -11.06 20.36 44.00
C GLU A 16 -10.54 21.80 44.17
N ASN A 17 -9.42 22.13 43.50
CA ASN A 17 -9.31 23.40 42.76
C ASN A 17 -8.23 23.33 41.68
N GLU A 18 -8.57 23.79 40.47
CA GLU A 18 -7.70 23.84 39.29
C GLU A 18 -6.81 25.10 39.28
N PRO A 19 -5.93 25.23 38.29
CA PRO A 19 -6.27 26.22 37.25
C PRO A 19 -6.27 25.66 35.82
N GLU A 20 -7.20 26.17 35.03
CA GLU A 20 -7.41 25.88 33.60
C GLU A 20 -6.36 26.56 32.68
N SER A 21 -6.46 26.23 31.38
CA SER A 21 -5.95 26.98 30.22
C SER A 21 -4.44 26.84 29.91
N ASP A 22 -4.00 26.70 28.65
CA ASP A 22 -4.68 26.45 27.36
C ASP A 22 -3.61 25.93 26.36
N GLU A 23 -4.00 25.67 25.11
CA GLU A 23 -3.16 25.32 23.96
C GLU A 23 -2.53 23.91 24.05
N GLY A 24 -2.76 23.00 23.11
CA GLY A 24 -3.05 23.25 21.70
C GLY A 24 -2.14 22.40 20.82
N GLY A 25 -1.87 21.15 21.24
CA GLY A 25 -1.14 20.17 20.44
C GLY A 25 -2.16 19.37 19.65
N GLY A 26 -2.43 19.78 18.41
CA GLY A 26 -3.36 19.08 17.55
C GLY A 26 -2.94 17.63 17.37
N ALA A 27 -3.73 16.70 17.89
CA ALA A 27 -3.81 15.40 17.25
C ALA A 27 -4.32 15.67 15.85
N GLU A 28 -3.42 15.60 14.88
CA GLU A 28 -3.74 15.36 13.48
C GLU A 28 -4.50 14.04 13.41
N SER A 29 -5.80 14.12 13.68
CA SER A 29 -6.77 13.14 13.23
C SER A 29 -6.66 13.15 11.73
N SER A 30 -5.80 12.27 11.21
CA SER A 30 -5.67 11.98 9.79
C SER A 30 -7.09 11.87 9.26
N LEU A 31 -7.41 12.73 8.28
CA LEU A 31 -8.77 12.89 7.75
C LEU A 31 -9.08 11.73 6.79
N GLY A 32 -8.81 10.52 7.27
CA GLY A 32 -9.09 9.25 6.64
C GLY A 32 -10.60 9.11 6.48
N MET A 33 -11.05 9.46 5.28
CA MET A 33 -12.42 9.26 4.84
C MET A 33 -12.76 7.79 5.04
N THR A 34 -13.70 7.50 5.95
CA THR A 34 -14.11 6.13 6.24
C THR A 34 -14.86 5.60 5.03
N VAL A 35 -14.20 4.77 4.22
CA VAL A 35 -14.82 4.07 3.09
C VAL A 35 -15.96 3.19 3.63
N PRO A 36 -17.20 3.30 3.10
CA PRO A 36 -18.29 2.43 3.50
C PRO A 36 -17.94 0.96 3.30
N GLU A 37 -18.38 0.07 4.19
CA GLU A 37 -18.05 -1.37 4.14
C GLU A 37 -18.42 -1.98 2.77
N ASP A 38 -19.57 -1.61 2.21
CA ASP A 38 -20.06 -1.99 0.87
C ASP A 38 -19.20 -1.47 -0.33
N HIS A 39 -18.14 -0.70 -0.06
CA HIS A 39 -17.25 -0.08 -1.07
C HIS A 39 -15.77 -0.31 -0.80
N VAL A 40 -15.40 -1.05 0.26
CA VAL A 40 -13.99 -1.33 0.59
C VAL A 40 -13.32 -2.14 -0.52
N GLY A 41 -13.99 -3.15 -1.07
CA GLY A 41 -13.42 -3.96 -2.15
C GLY A 41 -13.11 -3.14 -3.40
N ALA A 42 -14.05 -2.29 -3.84
CA ALA A 42 -13.85 -1.39 -4.98
C ALA A 42 -12.66 -0.43 -4.77
N PHE A 43 -12.61 0.24 -3.62
CA PHE A 43 -11.50 1.16 -3.28
C PHE A 43 -10.14 0.44 -3.24
N VAL A 44 -10.10 -0.78 -2.71
CA VAL A 44 -8.85 -1.55 -2.64
C VAL A 44 -8.46 -2.10 -4.01
N ALA A 45 -9.41 -2.48 -4.87
CA ALA A 45 -9.12 -2.86 -6.25
C ALA A 45 -8.51 -1.68 -7.04
N GLU A 46 -9.07 -0.48 -6.91
CA GLU A 46 -8.54 0.76 -7.49
C GLU A 46 -7.11 1.07 -6.98
N ALA A 47 -6.81 0.83 -5.70
CA ALA A 47 -5.46 0.98 -5.14
C ALA A 47 -4.47 -0.14 -5.56
N LEU A 48 -4.96 -1.24 -6.15
CA LEU A 48 -4.15 -2.33 -6.70
C LEU A 48 -3.92 -2.22 -8.21
N GLU A 49 -4.76 -1.46 -8.92
CA GLU A 49 -4.71 -1.23 -10.37
C GLU A 49 -3.49 -0.38 -10.78
N ASP A 50 -2.84 -0.73 -11.89
CA ASP A 50 -1.84 0.12 -12.55
C ASP A 50 -2.49 0.76 -13.78
N PRO A 51 -2.93 2.03 -13.73
CA PRO A 51 -3.72 2.65 -14.80
C PRO A 51 -2.94 2.86 -16.11
N GLU A 52 -1.62 2.68 -16.11
CA GLU A 52 -0.80 2.68 -17.33
C GLU A 52 -0.62 1.28 -17.93
N ARG A 53 -1.14 0.25 -17.25
CA ARG A 53 -1.13 -1.16 -17.65
C ARG A 53 -2.57 -1.66 -17.83
N ALA A 54 -2.65 -2.88 -18.33
CA ALA A 54 -3.90 -3.59 -18.54
C ALA A 54 -3.60 -5.08 -18.40
N THR A 55 -3.14 -5.49 -17.21
CA THR A 55 -2.78 -6.88 -16.94
C THR A 55 -4.06 -7.67 -16.70
N THR A 56 -4.33 -8.68 -17.52
CA THR A 56 -5.47 -9.55 -17.25
C THR A 56 -5.12 -10.57 -16.16
N TRP A 57 -6.14 -11.09 -15.49
CA TRP A 57 -5.97 -12.22 -14.56
C TRP A 57 -5.28 -13.42 -15.23
N ASP A 58 -5.59 -13.69 -16.50
CA ASP A 58 -4.99 -14.81 -17.24
C ASP A 58 -3.51 -14.56 -17.55
N ASP A 59 -3.06 -13.32 -17.78
CA ASP A 59 -1.62 -12.99 -17.94
C ASP A 59 -0.81 -13.29 -16.66
N VAL A 60 -1.40 -12.98 -15.49
CA VAL A 60 -0.84 -13.31 -14.18
C VAL A 60 -0.76 -14.83 -13.98
N VAL A 61 -1.85 -15.56 -14.28
CA VAL A 61 -1.87 -17.03 -14.17
C VAL A 61 -0.88 -17.67 -15.13
N ASP A 62 -0.79 -17.19 -16.37
CA ASP A 62 0.14 -17.72 -17.37
C ASP A 62 1.61 -17.48 -16.99
N THR A 63 1.89 -16.38 -16.30
CA THR A 63 3.22 -16.02 -15.78
C THR A 63 3.59 -16.85 -14.53
N MET A 64 2.67 -17.03 -13.59
CA MET A 64 2.95 -17.68 -12.31
C MET A 64 2.78 -19.21 -12.33
N VAL A 65 1.86 -19.72 -13.16
CA VAL A 65 1.42 -21.13 -13.14
C VAL A 65 1.87 -21.86 -14.40
N ALA A 66 2.83 -22.76 -14.22
CA ALA A 66 3.31 -23.63 -15.30
C ALA A 66 2.13 -24.39 -15.97
N PRO A 67 2.12 -24.56 -17.31
CA PRO A 67 0.98 -25.17 -18.03
C PRO A 67 0.50 -26.52 -17.48
N ALA A 68 1.40 -27.36 -16.98
CA ALA A 68 1.07 -28.66 -16.38
C ALA A 68 0.39 -28.60 -15.00
N ALA A 69 0.31 -27.42 -14.37
CA ALA A 69 -0.32 -27.18 -13.09
C ALA A 69 -1.65 -26.39 -13.19
N ARG A 70 -2.04 -25.95 -14.39
CA ARG A 70 -3.23 -25.09 -14.58
C ARG A 70 -4.54 -25.75 -14.16
N ASP A 71 -4.68 -27.06 -14.36
CA ASP A 71 -5.87 -27.81 -13.90
C ASP A 71 -5.98 -27.78 -12.37
N ALA A 72 -4.89 -28.09 -11.67
CA ALA A 72 -4.82 -28.07 -10.21
C ALA A 72 -4.98 -26.64 -9.63
N TRP A 73 -4.51 -25.62 -10.35
CA TRP A 73 -4.76 -24.22 -10.03
C TRP A 73 -6.25 -23.86 -10.18
N ALA A 74 -6.89 -24.29 -11.27
CA ALA A 74 -8.31 -24.02 -11.52
C ALA A 74 -9.26 -24.68 -10.50
N GLU A 75 -8.83 -25.76 -9.84
CA GLU A 75 -9.55 -26.40 -8.72
C GLU A 75 -9.50 -25.58 -7.41
N LEU A 76 -8.61 -24.59 -7.29
CA LEU A 76 -8.56 -23.69 -6.13
C LEU A 76 -9.75 -22.72 -6.12
N ARG A 77 -10.23 -22.38 -4.92
CA ARG A 77 -11.23 -21.31 -4.74
C ARG A 77 -10.64 -19.95 -5.19
N PRO A 78 -11.43 -19.04 -5.79
CA PRO A 78 -10.95 -17.72 -6.26
C PRO A 78 -10.14 -16.94 -5.22
N VAL A 79 -10.67 -16.82 -3.99
CA VAL A 79 -9.96 -16.19 -2.85
C VAL A 79 -8.58 -16.80 -2.63
N LYS A 80 -8.44 -18.13 -2.72
CA LYS A 80 -7.14 -18.79 -2.50
C LYS A 80 -6.18 -18.54 -3.65
N GLN A 81 -6.67 -18.46 -4.89
CA GLN A 81 -5.84 -18.07 -6.04
C GLN A 81 -5.32 -16.64 -5.88
N ALA A 82 -6.19 -15.71 -5.48
CA ALA A 82 -5.84 -14.32 -5.20
C ALA A 82 -4.81 -14.21 -4.07
N THR A 83 -4.99 -14.95 -2.97
CA THR A 83 -3.99 -15.03 -1.89
C THR A 83 -2.62 -15.47 -2.40
N GLU A 84 -2.52 -16.52 -3.23
CA GLU A 84 -1.23 -16.97 -3.77
C GLU A 84 -0.57 -15.90 -4.68
N VAL A 85 -1.36 -15.18 -5.49
CA VAL A 85 -0.87 -14.06 -6.32
C VAL A 85 -0.36 -12.90 -5.44
N LEU A 86 -1.12 -12.49 -4.42
CA LEU A 86 -0.72 -11.43 -3.50
C LEU A 86 0.51 -11.82 -2.66
N SER A 87 0.60 -13.07 -2.20
CA SER A 87 1.79 -13.60 -1.54
C SER A 87 3.02 -13.57 -2.48
N LYS A 88 2.82 -13.80 -3.79
CA LYS A 88 3.89 -13.69 -4.78
C LYS A 88 4.31 -12.23 -5.03
N ALA A 89 3.37 -11.28 -5.05
CA ALA A 89 3.69 -9.86 -5.09
C ALA A 89 4.57 -9.45 -3.90
N ALA A 90 4.19 -9.84 -2.67
CA ALA A 90 4.97 -9.57 -1.46
C ALA A 90 6.36 -10.23 -1.44
N GLU A 91 6.57 -11.37 -2.13
CA GLU A 91 7.92 -11.93 -2.35
C GLU A 91 8.76 -11.00 -3.23
N PHE A 92 8.17 -10.43 -4.28
CA PHE A 92 8.85 -9.49 -5.15
C PHE A 92 9.12 -8.13 -4.48
N ASP A 93 8.26 -7.63 -3.60
CA ASP A 93 8.53 -6.40 -2.84
C ASP A 93 9.74 -6.57 -1.90
N ARG A 94 9.79 -7.67 -1.14
CA ARG A 94 10.95 -7.99 -0.27
C ARG A 94 12.24 -8.05 -1.06
N ARG A 95 12.22 -8.67 -2.24
CA ARG A 95 13.38 -8.73 -3.15
C ARG A 95 13.74 -7.38 -3.76
N ALA A 96 12.75 -6.53 -4.05
CA ALA A 96 13.00 -5.16 -4.51
C ALA A 96 13.71 -4.34 -3.42
N ILE A 97 13.27 -4.46 -2.16
CA ILE A 97 13.92 -3.87 -0.98
C ILE A 97 15.35 -4.41 -0.82
N GLU A 98 15.55 -5.73 -0.85
CA GLU A 98 16.89 -6.35 -0.73
C GLU A 98 17.89 -5.79 -1.77
N HIS A 99 17.44 -5.58 -3.01
CA HIS A 99 18.26 -4.94 -4.05
C HIS A 99 18.45 -3.44 -3.80
N PHE A 100 17.40 -2.68 -3.48
CA PHE A 100 17.51 -1.24 -3.23
C PHE A 100 18.36 -0.90 -1.99
N GLU A 101 18.36 -1.75 -0.95
CA GLU A 101 19.23 -1.63 0.22
C GLU A 101 20.70 -1.94 -0.09
N ALA A 102 20.99 -2.70 -1.15
CA ALA A 102 22.35 -2.99 -1.61
C ALA A 102 22.98 -1.85 -2.43
N VAL A 103 22.19 -0.88 -2.91
CA VAL A 103 22.66 0.21 -3.78
C VAL A 103 23.61 1.17 -3.03
N PRO A 104 24.86 1.34 -3.49
CA PRO A 104 25.82 2.25 -2.86
C PRO A 104 25.52 3.72 -3.24
N LEU A 105 24.76 4.44 -2.41
CA LEU A 105 24.37 5.83 -2.63
C LEU A 105 25.54 6.84 -2.67
N ASP A 106 26.74 6.45 -2.23
CA ASP A 106 27.99 7.23 -2.33
C ASP A 106 28.95 6.73 -3.43
N GLY A 107 28.54 5.71 -4.19
CA GLY A 107 29.31 5.07 -5.25
C GLY A 107 29.11 5.62 -6.66
N ASP A 108 29.69 4.94 -7.66
CA ASP A 108 29.45 5.21 -9.07
C ASP A 108 28.17 4.51 -9.54
N ARG A 109 27.42 5.13 -10.47
CA ARG A 109 26.18 4.56 -11.02
C ARG A 109 26.40 3.17 -11.64
N ASN A 110 27.57 2.88 -12.20
CA ASN A 110 27.88 1.57 -12.78
C ASN A 110 27.91 0.45 -11.72
N ASP A 111 28.34 0.76 -10.49
CA ASP A 111 28.36 -0.21 -9.38
C ASP A 111 26.95 -0.44 -8.81
N ALA A 112 26.06 0.55 -8.94
CA ALA A 112 24.65 0.49 -8.53
C ALA A 112 23.69 -0.11 -9.58
N GLU A 113 24.05 -0.07 -10.87
CA GLU A 113 23.13 -0.33 -12.00
C GLU A 113 22.42 -1.69 -11.91
N THR A 114 23.15 -2.76 -11.54
CA THR A 114 22.57 -4.11 -11.46
C THR A 114 21.48 -4.24 -10.39
N ASP A 115 21.70 -3.66 -9.22
CA ASP A 115 20.73 -3.73 -8.12
C ASP A 115 19.56 -2.75 -8.32
N ILE A 116 19.81 -1.58 -8.93
CA ILE A 116 18.72 -0.70 -9.38
C ILE A 116 17.81 -1.42 -10.38
N ASP A 117 18.39 -2.06 -11.41
CA ASP A 117 17.62 -2.73 -12.47
C ASP A 117 16.85 -3.96 -11.97
N GLU A 118 17.47 -4.84 -11.18
CA GLU A 118 16.77 -6.02 -10.61
C GLU A 118 15.76 -5.61 -9.52
N GLY A 119 16.01 -4.55 -8.75
CA GLY A 119 15.04 -3.98 -7.82
C GLY A 119 13.81 -3.41 -8.55
N LEU A 120 14.02 -2.58 -9.58
CA LEU A 120 12.96 -2.07 -10.44
C LEU A 120 12.20 -3.18 -11.18
N ARG A 121 12.88 -4.26 -11.58
CA ARG A 121 12.26 -5.44 -12.17
C ARG A 121 11.39 -6.18 -11.16
N CYS A 122 11.85 -6.35 -9.92
CA CYS A 122 11.06 -6.97 -8.86
C CYS A 122 9.82 -6.12 -8.55
N ARG A 123 9.96 -4.80 -8.39
CA ARG A 123 8.84 -3.85 -8.24
C ARG A 123 7.79 -4.02 -9.34
N ARG A 124 8.19 -3.94 -10.62
CA ARG A 124 7.28 -4.10 -11.77
C ARG A 124 6.53 -5.44 -11.75
N ASN A 125 7.18 -6.53 -11.34
CA ASN A 125 6.50 -7.82 -11.20
C ASN A 125 5.46 -7.79 -10.07
N ALA A 126 5.80 -7.24 -8.90
CA ALA A 126 4.87 -7.12 -7.78
C ALA A 126 3.63 -6.30 -8.15
N ASP A 127 3.84 -5.16 -8.81
CA ASP A 127 2.78 -4.26 -9.26
C ASP A 127 1.90 -4.96 -10.32
N THR A 128 2.50 -5.70 -11.28
CA THR A 128 1.76 -6.51 -12.28
C THR A 128 0.87 -7.59 -11.63
N PHE A 129 1.32 -8.19 -10.52
CA PHE A 129 0.52 -9.18 -9.80
C PHE A 129 -0.65 -8.55 -9.01
N ARG A 130 -0.49 -7.32 -8.52
CA ARG A 130 -1.58 -6.54 -7.90
C ARG A 130 -2.62 -6.12 -8.95
N ASP A 131 -2.17 -5.61 -10.09
CA ASP A 131 -3.00 -5.20 -11.22
C ASP A 131 -3.90 -6.34 -11.72
N GLY A 132 -3.34 -7.55 -11.87
CA GLY A 132 -4.14 -8.73 -12.23
C GLY A 132 -5.17 -9.16 -11.17
N VAL A 133 -4.97 -8.85 -9.88
CA VAL A 133 -5.97 -9.07 -8.82
C VAL A 133 -7.08 -8.01 -8.89
N ALA A 134 -6.75 -6.75 -9.19
CA ALA A 134 -7.73 -5.70 -9.47
C ALA A 134 -8.61 -6.08 -10.69
N ALA A 135 -7.98 -6.53 -11.78
CA ALA A 135 -8.70 -7.04 -12.96
C ALA A 135 -9.62 -8.22 -12.64
N ALA A 136 -9.18 -9.17 -11.80
CA ALA A 136 -10.02 -10.28 -11.35
C ALA A 136 -11.24 -9.84 -10.52
N TYR A 137 -11.10 -8.78 -9.73
CA TYR A 137 -12.23 -8.15 -9.04
C TYR A 137 -13.18 -7.47 -10.05
N GLY A 138 -12.64 -6.65 -10.96
CA GLY A 138 -13.42 -5.96 -12.00
C GLY A 138 -14.21 -6.90 -12.94
N ASP A 139 -13.65 -8.06 -13.26
CA ASP A 139 -14.29 -9.13 -14.03
C ASP A 139 -15.33 -9.95 -13.21
N GLY A 140 -15.49 -9.68 -11.91
CA GLY A 140 -16.40 -10.39 -11.02
C GLY A 140 -15.95 -11.82 -10.66
N ARG A 141 -14.64 -12.12 -10.78
CA ARG A 141 -14.04 -13.38 -10.28
C ARG A 141 -13.89 -13.37 -8.76
N LEU A 142 -13.66 -12.18 -8.20
CA LEU A 142 -13.63 -11.89 -6.77
C LEU A 142 -14.74 -10.89 -6.46
N ASP A 143 -15.46 -11.11 -5.36
CA ASP A 143 -16.35 -10.14 -4.72
C ASP A 143 -15.61 -9.33 -3.66
N ASP A 144 -16.26 -8.32 -3.07
CA ASP A 144 -15.65 -7.44 -2.05
C ASP A 144 -15.11 -8.24 -0.86
N ASP A 145 -15.95 -9.12 -0.28
CA ASP A 145 -15.58 -10.04 0.80
C ASP A 145 -14.40 -10.93 0.39
N GLY A 146 -14.39 -11.43 -0.85
CA GLY A 146 -13.36 -12.30 -1.39
C GLY A 146 -12.01 -11.60 -1.60
N LEU A 147 -12.01 -10.34 -1.99
CA LEU A 147 -10.80 -9.53 -2.12
C LEU A 147 -10.20 -9.20 -0.74
N VAL A 148 -11.02 -8.72 0.21
CA VAL A 148 -10.59 -8.43 1.59
C VAL A 148 -10.04 -9.70 2.25
N ALA A 149 -10.77 -10.82 2.18
CA ALA A 149 -10.30 -12.09 2.73
C ALA A 149 -9.02 -12.62 2.04
N ALA A 150 -8.80 -12.30 0.77
CA ALA A 150 -7.57 -12.69 0.07
C ALA A 150 -6.35 -11.90 0.57
N LEU A 151 -6.52 -10.60 0.85
CA LEU A 151 -5.49 -9.70 1.38
C LEU A 151 -5.12 -10.04 2.82
N GLU A 152 -6.12 -10.25 3.69
CA GLU A 152 -5.90 -10.74 5.06
C GLU A 152 -5.14 -12.06 5.07
N ALA A 153 -5.57 -13.03 4.24
CA ALA A 153 -4.93 -14.35 4.16
C ALA A 153 -3.56 -14.34 3.45
N ALA A 154 -3.22 -13.28 2.73
CA ALA A 154 -1.91 -13.07 2.12
C ALA A 154 -0.93 -12.33 3.06
N GLU A 155 -1.39 -11.91 4.23
CA GLU A 155 -0.66 -11.02 5.14
C GLU A 155 -0.20 -9.74 4.41
N PHE A 156 -1.13 -9.10 3.68
CA PHE A 156 -0.82 -7.92 2.88
C PHE A 156 -0.33 -6.77 3.76
N ASP A 157 0.89 -6.33 3.49
CA ASP A 157 1.65 -5.38 4.29
C ASP A 157 1.88 -4.09 3.48
N THR A 158 1.23 -3.00 3.89
CA THR A 158 1.39 -1.67 3.29
C THR A 158 2.72 -1.02 3.67
N ASP A 159 3.27 -1.34 4.84
CA ASP A 159 4.53 -0.77 5.32
C ASP A 159 5.71 -1.33 4.50
N LEU A 160 5.59 -2.59 4.06
CA LEU A 160 6.50 -3.19 3.08
C LEU A 160 6.52 -2.44 1.74
N ILE A 161 5.35 -2.02 1.23
CA ILE A 161 5.27 -1.20 0.01
C ILE A 161 5.86 0.18 0.28
N GLY A 162 5.52 0.79 1.43
CA GLY A 162 6.10 2.06 1.87
C GLY A 162 7.62 2.04 1.88
N GLN A 163 8.24 1.07 2.55
CA GLN A 163 9.71 0.89 2.59
C GLN A 163 10.33 0.76 1.19
N ARG A 164 9.67 0.03 0.27
CA ARG A 164 10.12 -0.15 -1.11
C ARG A 164 10.15 1.18 -1.87
N GLU A 165 9.10 1.99 -1.76
CA GLU A 165 8.99 3.29 -2.42
C GLU A 165 9.96 4.32 -1.79
N ASP A 166 10.05 4.36 -0.46
CA ASP A 166 11.00 5.17 0.33
C ASP A 166 12.46 4.99 -0.10
N LEU A 167 12.86 3.75 -0.40
CA LEU A 167 14.20 3.41 -0.86
C LEU A 167 14.41 3.86 -2.31
N LEU A 168 13.39 3.69 -3.16
CA LEU A 168 13.46 4.06 -4.57
C LEU A 168 13.50 5.60 -4.76
N GLU A 169 12.77 6.36 -3.95
CA GLU A 169 12.85 7.84 -3.92
C GLU A 169 14.27 8.33 -3.55
N ARG A 170 14.92 7.67 -2.58
CA ARG A 170 16.31 7.97 -2.20
C ARG A 170 17.30 7.63 -3.33
N ILE A 171 17.09 6.52 -4.03
CA ILE A 171 17.89 6.14 -5.21
C ILE A 171 17.71 7.14 -6.34
N ASP A 172 16.47 7.57 -6.62
CA ASP A 172 16.18 8.59 -7.62
C ASP A 172 16.85 9.93 -7.30
N SER A 173 16.72 10.39 -6.05
CA SER A 173 17.35 11.62 -5.55
C SER A 173 18.87 11.69 -5.77
N VAL A 174 19.55 10.54 -5.90
CA VAL A 174 20.99 10.42 -6.15
C VAL A 174 21.31 10.17 -7.63
N PHE A 175 20.60 9.23 -8.26
CA PHE A 175 20.99 8.71 -9.57
C PHE A 175 20.12 9.19 -10.74
N GLY A 176 18.93 9.75 -10.50
CA GLY A 176 17.97 10.09 -11.55
C GLY A 176 17.48 8.85 -12.27
N VAL A 177 16.54 8.13 -11.65
CA VAL A 177 15.84 6.98 -12.23
C VAL A 177 14.40 7.37 -12.53
N GLU A 178 13.72 6.67 -13.44
CA GLU A 178 12.30 6.97 -13.70
C GLU A 178 11.43 6.45 -12.55
N TYR A 179 11.29 7.27 -11.50
CA TYR A 179 10.44 7.02 -10.35
C TYR A 179 9.03 7.60 -10.53
N ARG A 180 8.02 6.82 -10.13
CA ARG A 180 6.61 7.21 -10.04
C ARG A 180 6.01 6.48 -8.84
N PRO A 181 5.44 7.17 -7.83
CA PRO A 181 4.91 6.53 -6.64
C PRO A 181 3.84 5.46 -6.94
N TYR A 182 3.92 4.32 -6.27
CA TYR A 182 2.87 3.31 -6.33
C TYR A 182 1.58 3.78 -5.64
N GLY A 183 0.41 3.51 -6.23
CA GLY A 183 -0.89 3.87 -5.65
C GLY A 183 -1.13 5.37 -5.52
N GLY A 184 -0.28 6.21 -6.13
CA GLY A 184 -0.55 7.63 -6.27
C GLY A 184 -1.77 7.80 -7.15
N THR A 185 -2.89 8.23 -6.56
CA THR A 185 -3.98 8.83 -7.34
C THR A 185 -3.36 9.86 -8.27
N LEU A 186 -3.86 9.95 -9.50
CA LEU A 186 -3.82 11.19 -10.23
C LEU A 186 -4.37 12.30 -9.30
N MET A 187 -3.46 13.01 -8.64
CA MET A 187 -3.53 14.46 -8.72
C MET A 187 -3.44 14.72 -10.22
N ASP A 188 -4.60 14.72 -10.87
CA ASP A 188 -4.75 15.49 -12.08
C ASP A 188 -4.07 16.82 -11.78
N ASP A 189 -3.14 17.23 -12.65
CA ASP A 189 -2.79 18.63 -12.75
C ASP A 189 -4.10 19.33 -13.15
N ASP A 190 -4.91 19.68 -12.15
CA ASP A 190 -5.99 20.63 -12.25
C ASP A 190 -5.30 21.96 -12.53
N ASP A 191 -4.97 22.13 -13.82
CA ASP A 191 -4.88 23.39 -14.55
C ASP A 191 -6.25 24.08 -14.47
N GLY A 192 -6.71 24.30 -13.23
CA GLY A 192 -7.77 25.21 -12.88
C GLY A 192 -7.40 26.55 -13.50
N PRO A 193 -8.34 27.19 -14.20
CA PRO A 193 -8.04 28.20 -15.19
C PRO A 193 -7.13 29.28 -14.61
N GLU A 194 -6.00 29.55 -15.30
CA GLU A 194 -5.04 30.58 -14.90
C GLU A 194 -5.80 31.83 -14.45
N PRO A 195 -5.53 32.38 -13.25
CA PRO A 195 -6.24 33.56 -12.79
C PRO A 195 -5.94 34.71 -13.75
N GLU A 196 -6.93 35.05 -14.58
CA GLU A 196 -6.89 36.22 -15.44
C GLU A 196 -6.54 37.42 -14.57
N THR A 197 -5.29 37.89 -14.69
CA THR A 197 -4.83 39.08 -13.98
C THR A 197 -5.40 40.30 -14.67
N GLU A 198 -6.70 40.52 -14.44
CA GLU A 198 -7.41 41.75 -14.77
C GLU A 198 -6.77 42.89 -13.98
N HIS A 199 -5.71 43.45 -14.53
CA HIS A 199 -5.19 44.77 -14.16
C HIS A 199 -6.15 45.85 -14.69
N GLY A 200 -7.38 45.81 -14.18
CA GLY A 200 -8.40 46.86 -14.27
C GLY A 200 -8.17 47.93 -13.19
N GLU A 201 -8.46 49.18 -13.54
CA GLU A 201 -7.97 50.38 -12.83
C GLU A 201 -8.83 50.80 -11.62
N THR A 202 -8.32 51.82 -10.90
CA THR A 202 -8.97 52.69 -9.87
C THR A 202 -9.01 52.15 -8.43
N TRP A 203 -8.73 52.96 -7.40
CA TRP A 203 -8.87 54.43 -7.26
C TRP A 203 -7.62 55.15 -6.73
#